data_AF-A0A0G4HXN2-F1
#
_entry.id   AF-A0A0G4HXN2-F1
#
_cell.length_a   1.000
_cell.length_b   1.000
_cell.length_c   1.000
_cell.angle_alpha   90.00
_cell.angle_beta   90.00
_cell.angle_gamma   90.00
#
_symmetry.space_group_name_H-M   'P 1'
#
loop_
_entity.id
_entity.type
_entity.pdbx_description
1 polymer ?
#
loop_
_entity_poly.entity_id
_entity_poly.type
_entity_poly.pdbx_seq_one_letter_code
_entity_poly.pdbx_strand_id
1 'polypeptide(L)'
;MSNLQLGRLFTSWEGFFYGQYNQKYWAVLLFPAGACYVRYRTETKFQYNVFITDDRVKPTYKNSLFGGWTNGKKMYVDDGVTVGAFKKMVYKGSDGV
;
A
#
# COMPACT_ATOMS: atom_id res chain seq x y z
N MET A 1 3.61 -20.91 -29.90
CA MET A 1 4.58 -20.24 -29.01
C MET A 1 5.95 -20.65 -29.47
N SER A 2 6.81 -19.72 -29.88
CA SER A 2 8.15 -20.05 -30.38
C SER A 2 9.05 -20.51 -29.22
N ASN A 3 9.91 -21.50 -29.46
CA ASN A 3 10.80 -22.13 -28.47
C ASN A 3 11.67 -21.14 -27.66
N LEU A 4 11.82 -19.90 -28.15
CA LEU A 4 12.56 -18.81 -27.49
C LEU A 4 11.86 -18.24 -26.24
N GLN A 5 10.52 -18.22 -26.20
CA GLN A 5 9.77 -17.72 -25.03
C GLN A 5 9.82 -18.73 -23.86
N LEU A 6 9.74 -20.02 -24.19
CA LEU A 6 9.89 -21.11 -23.23
C LEU A 6 11.33 -21.17 -22.69
N GLY A 7 12.33 -20.93 -23.55
CA GLY A 7 13.73 -20.79 -23.13
C GLY A 7 13.94 -19.68 -22.10
N ARG A 8 13.35 -18.49 -22.28
CA ARG A 8 13.45 -17.38 -21.32
C ARG A 8 12.80 -17.67 -19.96
N LEU A 9 11.64 -18.32 -19.96
CA LEU A 9 10.98 -18.74 -18.71
C LEU A 9 11.81 -19.80 -17.99
N PHE A 10 12.42 -20.71 -18.74
CA PHE A 10 13.31 -21.73 -18.23
C PHE A 10 14.61 -21.16 -17.64
N THR A 11 15.26 -20.21 -18.31
CA THR A 11 16.48 -19.55 -17.77
C THR A 11 16.18 -18.73 -16.51
N SER A 12 14.99 -18.12 -16.42
CA SER A 12 14.54 -17.41 -15.22
C SER A 12 14.30 -18.36 -14.05
N TRP A 13 13.75 -19.54 -14.34
CA TRP A 13 13.54 -20.60 -13.36
C TRP A 13 14.88 -21.13 -12.85
N GLU A 14 15.80 -21.52 -13.74
CA GLU A 14 17.14 -21.96 -13.34
C GLU A 14 17.88 -20.88 -12.54
N GLY A 15 17.79 -19.61 -12.95
CA GLY A 15 18.36 -18.48 -12.22
C GLY A 15 17.79 -18.29 -10.80
N PHE A 16 16.52 -18.64 -10.58
CA PHE A 16 15.92 -18.62 -9.24
C PHE A 16 16.38 -19.79 -8.38
N PHE A 17 16.50 -21.00 -8.94
CA PHE A 17 16.94 -22.19 -8.22
C PHE A 17 18.40 -22.08 -7.78
N TYR A 18 19.28 -21.63 -8.69
CA TYR A 18 20.71 -21.47 -8.43
C TYR A 18 21.09 -20.09 -7.86
N GLY A 19 20.13 -19.19 -7.65
CA GLY A 19 20.36 -17.87 -7.06
C GLY A 19 20.62 -17.89 -5.55
N GLN A 20 21.33 -16.88 -5.04
CA GLN A 20 21.65 -16.71 -3.62
C GLN A 20 20.39 -16.76 -2.74
N TYR A 21 20.39 -17.64 -1.74
CA TYR A 21 19.20 -17.95 -0.93
C TYR A 21 18.56 -16.72 -0.26
N ASN A 22 19.37 -15.83 0.31
CA ASN A 22 18.84 -14.66 1.04
C ASN A 22 18.16 -13.64 0.10
N GLN A 23 18.75 -13.40 -1.07
CA GLN A 23 18.33 -12.30 -1.95
C GLN A 23 17.17 -12.69 -2.88
N LYS A 24 17.07 -13.96 -3.28
CA LYS A 24 16.08 -14.39 -4.29
C LYS A 24 14.63 -14.13 -3.90
N TYR A 25 14.28 -14.28 -2.63
CA TYR A 25 12.89 -14.12 -2.17
C TYR A 25 12.47 -12.64 -2.13
N TRP A 26 13.29 -11.77 -1.57
CA TRP A 26 12.95 -10.36 -1.44
C TRP A 26 13.00 -9.66 -2.81
N ALA A 27 13.97 -10.03 -3.65
CA ALA A 27 14.14 -9.43 -4.97
C ALA A 27 13.06 -9.83 -5.99
N VAL A 28 12.66 -11.10 -6.02
CA VAL A 28 11.74 -11.62 -7.04
C VAL A 28 10.27 -11.58 -6.60
N LEU A 29 10.00 -11.73 -5.30
CA LEU A 29 8.63 -11.77 -4.79
C LEU A 29 8.24 -10.45 -4.14
N LEU A 30 9.00 -9.99 -3.14
CA LEU A 30 8.55 -8.86 -2.32
C LEU A 30 8.59 -7.52 -3.05
N PHE A 31 9.68 -7.18 -3.75
CA PHE A 31 9.74 -5.91 -4.48
C PHE A 31 8.73 -5.83 -5.63
N PRO A 32 8.59 -6.85 -6.51
CA PRO A 32 7.59 -6.79 -7.58
C PRO A 32 6.17 -6.80 -7.03
N ALA A 33 5.87 -7.60 -6.00
CA ALA A 33 4.54 -7.59 -5.38
C ALA A 33 4.23 -6.24 -4.72
N GLY A 34 5.19 -5.65 -4.01
CA GLY A 34 5.05 -4.32 -3.43
C GLY A 34 4.83 -3.23 -4.48
N ALA A 35 5.61 -3.26 -5.56
CA ALA A 35 5.46 -2.32 -6.68
C ALA A 35 4.10 -2.46 -7.37
N CYS A 36 3.68 -3.70 -7.66
CA CYS A 36 2.35 -3.97 -8.22
C CYS A 36 1.23 -3.51 -7.27
N TYR A 37 1.37 -3.73 -5.97
CA TYR A 37 0.37 -3.30 -4.99
C TYR A 37 0.25 -1.77 -4.91
N VAL A 38 1.38 -1.06 -4.84
CA VAL A 38 1.39 0.41 -4.83
C VAL A 38 0.76 0.93 -6.11
N ARG A 39 1.17 0.41 -7.27
CA ARG A 39 0.63 0.81 -8.57
C ARG A 39 -0.87 0.55 -8.68
N TYR A 40 -1.31 -0.65 -8.31
CA TYR A 40 -2.72 -1.01 -8.31
C TYR A 40 -3.53 -0.09 -7.41
N ARG A 41 -3.09 0.17 -6.18
CA ARG A 41 -3.72 1.13 -5.26
C ARG A 41 -3.84 2.52 -5.89
N THR A 42 -2.78 3.01 -6.53
CA THR A 42 -2.74 4.38 -7.06
C THR A 42 -3.59 4.56 -8.32
N GLU A 43 -3.72 3.51 -9.13
CA GLU A 43 -4.48 3.57 -10.39
C GLU A 43 -5.97 3.27 -10.18
N THR A 44 -6.34 2.50 -9.16
CA THR A 44 -7.74 2.04 -8.95
C THR A 44 -8.52 2.81 -7.91
N LYS A 45 -7.87 3.54 -6.99
CA LYS A 45 -8.55 4.25 -5.89
C LYS A 45 -8.35 5.75 -5.99
N PHE A 46 -9.32 6.52 -5.52
CA PHE A 46 -9.21 7.97 -5.46
C PHE A 46 -8.32 8.43 -4.31
N GLN A 47 -7.42 9.37 -4.61
CA GLN A 47 -6.51 9.97 -3.64
C GLN A 47 -7.05 11.31 -3.13
N TYR A 48 -7.18 11.44 -1.81
CA TYR A 48 -7.57 12.68 -1.14
C TYR A 48 -6.51 13.12 -0.12
N ASN A 49 -6.23 14.42 -0.08
CA ASN A 49 -5.39 15.05 0.95
C ASN A 49 -6.31 15.61 2.03
N VAL A 50 -6.21 15.10 3.26
CA VAL A 50 -7.14 15.47 4.35
C VAL A 50 -6.51 16.52 5.26
N PHE A 51 -7.28 17.55 5.56
CA PHE A 51 -6.91 18.62 6.48
C PHE A 51 -7.97 18.74 7.57
N ILE A 52 -7.51 18.91 8.81
CA ILE A 52 -8.37 19.19 9.96
C ILE A 52 -7.93 20.54 10.50
N THR A 53 -8.87 21.47 10.61
CA THR A 53 -8.62 22.86 11.00
C THR A 53 -8.30 22.98 12.49
N ASP A 54 -9.09 22.32 13.34
CA ASP A 54 -8.94 22.42 14.79
C ASP A 54 -8.06 21.28 15.32
N ASP A 55 -7.05 21.65 16.10
CA ASP A 55 -6.13 20.72 16.73
C ASP A 55 -6.83 19.78 17.73
N ARG A 56 -7.92 20.22 18.35
CA ARG A 56 -8.69 19.45 19.35
C ARG A 56 -9.44 18.27 18.73
N VAL A 57 -9.73 18.33 17.44
CA VAL A 57 -10.50 17.32 16.72
C VAL A 57 -9.58 16.38 15.93
N LYS A 58 -8.26 16.47 16.13
CA LYS A 58 -7.31 15.57 15.46
C LYS A 58 -7.40 14.15 16.06
N PRO A 59 -7.38 13.10 15.23
CA PRO A 59 -7.38 11.74 15.73
C PRO A 59 -6.08 11.46 16.49
N THR A 60 -6.21 11.00 17.72
CA THR A 60 -5.08 10.58 18.55
C THR A 60 -4.88 9.08 18.40
N TYR A 61 -3.79 8.66 17.75
CA TYR A 61 -3.48 7.25 17.54
C TYR A 61 -2.52 6.75 18.63
N LYS A 62 -3.06 6.22 19.74
CA LYS A 62 -2.25 5.82 20.90
C LYS A 62 -1.34 4.61 20.65
N ASN A 63 -1.70 3.75 19.69
CA ASN A 63 -1.01 2.48 19.38
C ASN A 63 -0.56 2.39 17.91
N SER A 64 -0.32 3.51 17.23
CA SER A 64 0.15 3.50 15.83
C SER A 64 1.67 3.36 15.76
N LEU A 65 2.14 2.31 15.08
CA LEU A 65 3.56 2.12 14.73
C LEU A 65 4.12 3.21 13.79
N PHE A 66 3.24 4.02 13.19
CA PHE A 66 3.59 4.99 12.15
C PHE A 66 3.36 6.46 12.58
N GLY A 67 3.38 6.73 13.89
CA GLY A 67 3.24 8.09 14.43
C GLY A 67 1.80 8.63 14.41
N GLY A 68 1.67 9.90 14.81
CA GLY A 68 0.39 10.61 14.98
C GLY A 68 -0.20 11.20 13.70
N TRP A 69 -1.31 11.93 13.84
CA TRP A 69 -1.95 12.64 12.73
C TRP A 69 -1.09 13.79 12.19
N THR A 70 -1.02 13.91 10.87
CA THR A 70 -0.40 15.04 10.17
C THR A 70 -1.38 15.61 9.15
N ASN A 71 -1.43 16.94 9.03
CA ASN A 71 -2.27 17.59 8.04
C ASN A 71 -1.72 17.35 6.62
N GLY A 72 -2.61 17.13 5.66
CA GLY A 72 -2.24 16.74 4.29
C GLY A 72 -2.02 15.24 4.12
N LYS A 73 -2.42 14.40 5.09
CA LYS A 73 -2.30 12.94 4.99
C LYS A 73 -3.09 12.42 3.78
N LYS A 74 -2.41 11.65 2.94
CA LYS A 74 -2.99 10.99 1.76
C LYS A 74 -3.85 9.81 2.19
N MET A 75 -5.11 9.80 1.76
CA MET A 75 -6.02 8.67 1.95
C MET A 75 -6.51 8.17 0.60
N TYR A 76 -6.55 6.84 0.45
CA TYR A 76 -7.08 6.15 -0.72
C TYR A 76 -8.46 5.61 -0.39
N VAL A 77 -9.46 6.01 -1.15
CA VAL A 77 -10.86 5.71 -0.91
C VAL A 77 -11.46 5.04 -2.15
N ASP A 78 -12.37 4.10 -1.93
CA ASP A 78 -13.13 3.44 -3.00
C ASP A 78 -14.29 4.32 -3.50
N ASP A 79 -14.78 4.01 -4.69
CA ASP A 79 -15.85 4.76 -5.35
C ASP A 79 -17.17 4.63 -4.56
N GLY A 80 -17.90 5.74 -4.45
CA GLY A 80 -19.22 5.76 -3.77
C GLY A 80 -19.18 5.76 -2.24
N VAL A 81 -18.00 5.92 -1.62
CA VAL A 81 -17.89 6.05 -0.17
C VAL A 81 -18.57 7.33 0.33
N THR A 82 -19.45 7.19 1.31
CA THR A 82 -20.13 8.33 1.93
C THR A 82 -19.23 9.07 2.91
N VAL A 83 -19.51 10.35 3.14
CA VAL A 83 -18.76 11.19 4.11
C VAL A 83 -18.75 10.55 5.51
N GLY A 84 -19.84 9.89 5.91
CA GLY A 84 -19.91 9.18 7.19
C GLY A 84 -18.94 8.00 7.27
N ALA A 85 -18.84 7.20 6.21
CA ALA A 85 -17.86 6.12 6.14
C ALA A 85 -16.42 6.65 6.06
N PHE A 86 -16.19 7.73 5.33
CA PHE A 86 -14.88 8.40 5.27
C PHE A 86 -14.44 8.93 6.64
N LYS A 87 -15.34 9.58 7.38
CA LYS A 87 -15.07 10.02 8.76
C LYS A 87 -14.64 8.84 9.63
N LYS A 88 -15.36 7.71 9.57
CA LYS A 88 -14.97 6.49 10.31
C LYS A 88 -13.58 5.99 9.94
N MET A 89 -13.15 6.12 8.69
CA MET A 89 -11.79 5.77 8.27
C MET A 89 -10.73 6.71 8.85
N VAL A 90 -10.98 8.02 8.87
CA VAL A 90 -10.07 9.03 9.43
C VAL A 90 -9.85 8.81 10.93
N TYR A 91 -10.92 8.55 11.68
CA TYR A 91 -10.90 8.35 13.13
C TYR A 91 -10.72 6.89 13.55
N LYS A 92 -10.35 5.99 12.63
CA LYS A 92 -10.18 4.57 12.96
C LYS A 92 -9.04 4.40 13.97
N GLY A 93 -9.38 3.93 15.18
CA GLY A 93 -8.42 3.72 16.26
C GLY A 93 -8.04 4.98 17.05
N SER A 94 -8.85 6.04 16.97
CA SER A 94 -8.75 7.19 17.89
C SER A 94 -9.75 7.06 19.04
N ASP A 95 -9.29 7.32 20.26
CA ASP A 95 -10.08 7.22 21.51
C ASP A 95 -11.09 8.37 21.72
N GLY A 96 -11.53 9.07 20.66
CA GLY A 96 -12.50 10.16 20.82
C GLY A 96 -12.95 10.79 19.51
N VAL A 97 -14.07 10.29 18.98
CA VAL A 97 -15.33 11.00 18.62
C VAL A 97 -16.44 9.94 18.55
#